data_AF-A0A971XWN1-F1
#
_entry.id   AF-A0A971XWN1-F1
#
_cell.length_a   1.000
_cell.length_b   1.000
_cell.length_c   1.000
_cell.angle_alpha   90.00
_cell.angle_beta   90.00
_cell.angle_gamma   90.00
#
_symmetry.space_group_name_H-M   'P 1'
#
loop_
_entity.id
_entity.type
_entity.pdbx_description
1 polymer ?
#
loop_
_entity_poly.entity_id
_entity_poly.type
_entity_poly.pdbx_seq_one_letter_code
_entity_poly.pdbx_strand_id
1 'polypeptide(L)'
;MNNWRALKVFALMLMVVLVLGTVGVSAQRIPREETLYIAGQQWGPPTNFNPYGKGAIAWPVASNSLYVYETVYAFNLITGEMDPVLAEKYEWIENDM
;
A
#
# COMPACT_ATOMS: atom_id res chain seq x y z
N MET A 1 -16.02 -13.09 -54.41
CA MET A 1 -17.00 -13.21 -53.32
C MET A 1 -16.87 -11.99 -52.41
N ASN A 2 -17.88 -11.12 -52.37
CA ASN A 2 -17.82 -9.82 -51.70
C ASN A 2 -17.73 -9.98 -50.17
N ASN A 3 -16.55 -9.76 -49.62
CA ASN A 3 -16.20 -9.76 -48.19
C ASN A 3 -16.85 -8.61 -47.39
N TRP A 4 -17.68 -7.80 -48.02
CA TRP A 4 -18.38 -6.66 -47.43
C TRP A 4 -19.28 -7.02 -46.23
N ARG A 5 -19.87 -8.22 -46.25
CA ARG A 5 -20.68 -8.70 -45.11
C ARG A 5 -19.82 -8.98 -43.88
N ALA A 6 -18.63 -9.57 -44.08
CA ALA A 6 -17.69 -9.84 -42.99
C ALA A 6 -17.11 -8.55 -42.40
N LEU A 7 -16.79 -7.56 -43.24
CA LEU A 7 -16.30 -6.26 -42.78
C LEU A 7 -17.33 -5.51 -41.93
N LYS A 8 -18.60 -5.53 -42.32
CA LYS A 8 -19.69 -4.90 -41.56
C LYS A 8 -19.92 -5.56 -40.21
N VAL A 9 -19.88 -6.89 -40.14
CA VAL A 9 -20.00 -7.63 -38.88
C VAL A 9 -18.82 -7.36 -37.96
N PHE A 10 -17.61 -7.32 -38.51
CA PHE A 10 -16.41 -6.97 -37.74
C PHE A 10 -16.47 -5.54 -37.19
N ALA A 11 -16.86 -4.57 -38.01
CA ALA A 11 -17.03 -3.18 -37.57
C ALA A 11 -18.13 -3.03 -36.50
N LEU A 12 -19.23 -3.77 -36.63
CA LEU A 12 -20.30 -3.79 -35.63
C LEU A 12 -19.80 -4.39 -34.31
N MET A 13 -19.06 -5.51 -34.35
CA MET A 13 -18.48 -6.10 -33.15
C MET A 13 -17.46 -5.17 -32.48
N LEU A 14 -16.61 -4.50 -33.26
CA LEU A 14 -15.66 -3.52 -32.73
C LEU A 14 -16.40 -2.35 -32.06
N MET A 15 -17.48 -1.85 -32.66
CA MET A 15 -18.29 -0.78 -32.07
C MET A 15 -18.99 -1.22 -30.79
N VAL A 16 -19.52 -2.44 -30.75
CA VAL A 16 -20.15 -3.01 -29.54
C VAL A 16 -19.13 -3.17 -28.41
N VAL A 17 -17.92 -3.63 -28.72
CA VAL A 17 -16.82 -3.74 -27.74
C VAL A 17 -16.37 -2.36 -27.26
N LEU A 18 -16.32 -1.36 -28.13
CA LEU A 18 -15.97 0.01 -27.73
C LEU A 18 -17.07 0.67 -26.88
N VAL A 19 -18.34 0.42 -27.17
CA VAL A 19 -19.47 0.95 -26.38
C VAL A 19 -19.57 0.25 -25.02
N LEU A 20 -19.46 -1.08 -24.98
CA LEU A 20 -19.50 -1.85 -23.73
C LEU A 20 -18.21 -1.73 -22.91
N GLY A 21 -17.07 -1.42 -23.53
CA GLY A 21 -15.79 -1.20 -22.86
C GLY A 21 -15.68 0.12 -22.09
N THR A 22 -16.70 1.00 -22.18
CA THR A 22 -16.77 2.27 -21.44
C THR A 22 -17.57 2.17 -20.15
N VAL A 23 -17.62 1.00 -19.50
CA VAL A 23 -18.07 0.93 -18.10
C VAL A 23 -17.08 1.76 -17.30
N GLY A 24 -17.46 3.01 -17.04
CA GLY A 24 -16.62 3.96 -16.34
C GLY A 24 -16.20 3.36 -15.01
N VAL A 25 -14.90 3.09 -14.86
CA VAL A 25 -14.33 2.82 -13.55
C VAL A 25 -14.48 4.12 -12.76
N SER A 26 -15.61 4.25 -12.08
CA SER A 26 -15.81 5.30 -11.09
C SER A 26 -14.79 5.04 -10.00
N ALA A 27 -14.00 6.06 -9.65
CA ALA A 27 -13.15 5.99 -8.48
C ALA A 27 -14.07 5.80 -7.26
N GLN A 28 -14.21 4.56 -6.80
CA GLN A 28 -15.02 4.23 -5.64
C GLN A 28 -14.42 5.02 -4.46
N ARG A 29 -15.21 5.91 -3.87
CA ARG A 29 -14.80 6.59 -2.64
C ARG A 29 -14.65 5.54 -1.54
N ILE A 30 -13.54 5.60 -0.82
CA ILE A 30 -13.34 4.80 0.38
C ILE A 30 -14.31 5.27 1.48
N PRO A 31 -14.91 4.37 2.28
CA PRO A 31 -15.88 4.75 3.32
C PRO A 31 -15.24 5.70 4.33
N ARG A 32 -15.87 6.85 4.58
CA ARG A 32 -15.27 7.93 5.39
C ARG A 32 -15.10 7.51 6.84
N GLU A 33 -16.08 6.77 7.33
CA GLU A 33 -16.18 6.21 8.67
C GLU A 33 -15.17 5.08 8.93
N GLU A 34 -14.66 4.44 7.88
CA GLU A 34 -13.63 3.38 7.97
C GLU A 34 -12.23 3.88 7.57
N THR A 35 -12.09 5.17 7.21
CA THR A 35 -10.84 5.73 6.69
C THR A 35 -10.24 6.77 7.63
N LEU A 36 -9.01 6.51 8.08
CA LEU A 36 -8.16 7.50 8.74
C LEU A 36 -7.27 8.22 7.72
N TYR A 37 -7.47 9.53 7.56
CA TYR A 37 -6.62 10.37 6.72
C TYR A 37 -5.44 10.91 7.54
N ILE A 38 -4.22 10.59 7.12
CA ILE A 38 -2.97 11.00 7.78
C ILE A 38 -2.19 11.92 6.83
N ALA A 39 -1.58 12.99 7.36
CA ALA A 39 -0.79 13.96 6.60
C ALA A 39 0.48 14.37 7.37
N GLY A 40 1.42 15.04 6.69
CA GLY A 40 2.66 15.57 7.27
C GLY A 40 3.84 14.61 7.33
N GLN A 41 3.63 13.34 6.94
CA GLN A 41 4.70 12.32 6.87
C GLN A 41 5.27 12.15 5.45
N GLN A 42 4.54 12.57 4.40
CA GLN A 42 4.94 12.44 3.01
C GLN A 42 5.02 13.83 2.33
N TRP A 43 6.23 14.28 2.03
CA TRP A 43 6.51 15.63 1.50
C TRP A 43 6.84 15.68 0.00
N GLY A 44 6.84 14.53 -0.67
CA GLY A 44 7.07 14.43 -2.11
C GLY A 44 6.36 13.20 -2.69
N PRO A 45 6.63 12.82 -3.94
CA PRO A 45 6.13 11.57 -4.50
C PRO A 45 6.64 10.35 -3.72
N PRO A 46 5.81 9.32 -3.46
CA PRO A 46 6.29 8.04 -2.94
C PRO A 46 7.27 7.38 -3.93
N THR A 47 8.48 7.09 -3.48
CA THR A 47 9.58 6.59 -4.31
C THR A 47 9.81 5.10 -4.16
N ASN A 48 9.82 4.59 -2.93
CA ASN A 48 9.93 3.16 -2.63
C ASN A 48 9.45 2.86 -1.20
N PHE A 49 9.15 1.59 -0.94
CA PHE A 49 8.69 1.06 0.35
C PHE A 49 9.62 -0.04 0.90
N ASN A 50 10.87 -0.11 0.41
CA ASN A 50 11.83 -1.09 0.89
C ASN A 50 12.49 -0.52 2.17
N PRO A 51 12.39 -1.19 3.34
CA PRO A 51 13.00 -0.69 4.58
C PRO A 51 14.54 -0.65 4.51
N TYR A 52 15.14 -1.40 3.58
CA TYR A 52 16.58 -1.38 3.27
C TYR A 52 16.90 -0.63 1.96
N GLY A 53 15.92 0.08 1.41
CA GLY A 53 16.07 0.83 0.16
C GLY A 53 17.04 2.00 0.29
N LYS A 54 17.60 2.43 -0.84
CA LYS A 54 18.39 3.68 -0.92
C LYS A 54 17.49 4.85 -1.30
N GLY A 55 17.84 6.05 -0.85
CA GLY A 55 17.09 7.28 -1.12
C GLY A 55 15.94 7.50 -0.13
N ALA A 56 14.95 8.32 -0.50
CA ALA A 56 13.80 8.58 0.35
C ALA A 56 12.89 7.33 0.40
N ILE A 57 12.67 6.77 1.58
CA ILE A 57 11.66 5.74 1.83
C ILE A 57 10.33 6.46 2.07
N ALA A 58 9.26 5.99 1.44
CA ALA A 58 7.96 6.63 1.52
C ALA A 58 7.20 6.25 2.82
N TRP A 59 6.31 7.14 3.26
CA TRP A 59 5.27 6.77 4.24
C TRP A 59 4.37 5.68 3.63
N PRO A 60 3.98 4.61 4.35
CA PRO A 60 4.07 4.43 5.82
C PRO A 60 5.27 3.60 6.31
N VAL A 61 6.32 3.42 5.52
CA VAL A 61 7.50 2.62 5.93
C VAL A 61 8.56 3.48 6.62
N ALA A 62 8.65 4.76 6.26
CA ALA A 62 9.52 5.72 6.92
C ALA A 62 8.96 6.19 8.28
N SER A 63 9.80 6.91 9.04
CA SER A 63 9.39 7.66 10.25
C SER A 63 8.80 6.81 11.37
N ASN A 64 9.43 5.67 11.71
CA ASN A 64 9.07 4.83 12.86
C ASN A 64 7.60 4.32 12.84
N SER A 65 7.03 4.17 11.65
CA SER A 65 5.68 3.63 11.48
C SER A 65 5.76 2.10 11.36
N LEU A 66 5.03 1.40 12.23
CA LEU A 66 4.98 -0.07 12.28
C LEU A 66 3.80 -0.65 11.48
N TYR A 67 3.21 0.12 10.57
CA TYR A 67 2.01 -0.30 9.81
C TYR A 67 2.29 -1.41 8.78
N VAL A 68 3.54 -1.63 8.40
CA VAL A 68 3.94 -2.60 7.36
C VAL A 68 5.04 -3.54 7.85
N TYR A 69 6.10 -2.99 8.45
CA TYR A 69 7.19 -3.76 9.02
C TYR A 69 7.21 -3.57 10.54
N GLU A 70 7.10 -4.67 11.27
CA GLU A 70 6.99 -4.67 12.73
C GLU A 70 8.35 -4.92 13.39
N THR A 71 8.53 -4.40 14.60
CA THR A 71 9.69 -4.67 15.44
C THR A 71 9.42 -5.83 16.39
N VAL A 72 10.47 -6.37 17.02
CA VAL A 72 10.31 -7.39 18.06
C VAL A 72 9.71 -6.82 19.35
N TYR A 73 10.07 -5.58 19.68
CA TYR A 73 9.57 -4.79 20.80
C TYR A 73 9.38 -3.34 20.37
N ALA A 74 8.51 -2.60 21.06
CA ALA A 74 8.37 -1.15 20.95
C ALA A 74 8.82 -0.49 22.27
N PHE A 75 9.61 0.58 22.20
CA PHE A 75 10.01 1.31 23.40
C PHE A 75 8.92 2.31 23.81
N ASN A 76 8.39 2.16 25.01
CA ASN A 76 7.37 3.04 25.55
C ASN A 76 8.01 4.29 26.16
N LEU A 77 7.86 5.43 25.49
CA LEU A 77 8.44 6.70 25.95
C LEU A 77 7.81 7.24 27.25
N ILE A 78 6.65 6.73 27.66
CA ILE A 78 5.95 7.18 28.88
C ILE A 78 6.42 6.37 30.08
N THR A 79 6.48 5.04 29.96
CA THR A 79 6.87 4.14 31.06
C THR A 79 8.37 3.86 31.10
N GLY A 80 9.07 4.01 29.98
CA GLY A 80 10.47 3.61 29.82
C GLY A 80 10.67 2.10 29.62
N GLU A 81 9.58 1.35 29.40
CA GLU A 81 9.60 -0.10 29.24
C GLU A 81 9.67 -0.52 27.76
N MET A 82 10.06 -1.78 27.50
CA MET A 82 9.97 -2.41 26.19
C MET A 82 8.69 -3.24 26.08
N ASP A 83 7.70 -2.72 25.36
CA ASP A 83 6.44 -3.40 25.13
C ASP A 83 6.63 -4.49 24.05
N PRO A 84 6.20 -5.74 24.31
CA PRO A 84 6.30 -6.82 23.33
C PRO A 84 5.44 -6.55 22.10
N VAL A 85 5.99 -6.80 20.91
CA VAL A 85 5.26 -6.73 19.62
C VAL A 85 5.26 -8.10 18.96
N LEU A 86 6.32 -8.47 18.23
CA LEU A 86 6.44 -9.82 17.67
C LEU A 86 7.04 -10.83 18.66
N ALA A 87 7.78 -10.37 19.66
CA ALA A 87 8.40 -11.24 20.66
C ALA A 87 7.48 -11.49 21.86
N GLU A 88 7.61 -12.66 22.48
CA GLU A 88 6.89 -13.02 23.71
C GLU A 88 7.68 -12.65 24.98
N LYS A 89 9.00 -12.85 24.96
CA LYS A 89 9.90 -12.57 26.10
C LYS A 89 11.33 -12.33 25.65
N TYR A 90 12.13 -11.69 26.50
CA TYR A 90 13.59 -11.57 26.35
C TYR A 90 14.26 -11.96 27.67
N GLU A 91 15.45 -12.57 27.57
CA GLU A 91 16.23 -13.01 28.71
C GLU A 91 17.72 -12.83 28.38
N TRP A 92 18.46 -12.22 29.31
CA TRP A 92 19.92 -12.15 29.22
C TRP A 92 20.48 -13.48 29.73
N ILE A 93 21.25 -14.19 28.89
CA ILE A 93 21.74 -15.54 29.20
C ILE A 93 23.10 -15.49 29.95
N GLU A 94 23.85 -14.40 29.80
CA GLU A 94 25.15 -14.20 30.46
C GLU A 94 25.23 -12.77 31.03
N ASN A 95 25.90 -12.63 32.19
CA ASN A 95 26.16 -11.34 32.85
C ASN A 95 27.57 -10.87 32.49
N ASP A 96 27.72 -10.34 31.28
CA ASP A 96 28.99 -9.80 30.81
C ASP A 96 29.01 -8.29 31.12
N MET A 97 28.98 -7.96 32.41
CA MET A 97 29.37 -6.65 32.94
C MET A 97 30.45 -6.81 33.99
#